data_AF-A0A162QQD2-F1
#
_entry.id   AF-A0A162QQD2-F1
#
_cell.length_a   1.000
_cell.length_b   1.000
_cell.length_c   1.000
_cell.angle_alpha   90.00
_cell.angle_beta   90.00
_cell.angle_gamma   90.00
#
_symmetry.space_group_name_H-M   'P 1'
#
loop_
_entity.id
_entity.type
_entity.pdbx_description
1 polymer ?
#
loop_
_entity_poly.entity_id
_entity_poly.type
_entity_poly.pdbx_seq_one_letter_code
_entity_poly.pdbx_strand_id
1 'polypeptide(L)'
;MNKINKSNKPTSMHIGLLTLSIIALVLSFIKPKSYRIWFLEAFPVVLGVLILVYTYKKFRFTNLVYVLILIQIIIILIGAHYTYNDVPIFNLIKEVFGLSRNHYDRLAHVTQGIIPAFIIRELLIRKLKLNRGVIVSVLVVSICLSMSAFYELVEWGGALVARNLSDDFLGFQGDK
;
A
#
# COMPACT_ATOMS: atom_id res chain seq x y z
N MET A 1 -16.70 -4.78 34.74
CA MET A 1 -17.80 -4.60 33.76
C MET A 1 -17.79 -3.16 33.28
N ASN A 2 -17.14 -2.87 32.14
CA ASN A 2 -17.16 -1.53 31.53
C ASN A 2 -17.53 -1.69 30.04
N LYS A 3 -18.82 -1.58 29.75
CA LYS A 3 -19.32 -1.41 28.38
C LYS A 3 -18.88 -0.03 27.91
N ILE A 4 -17.70 0.05 27.28
CA ILE A 4 -17.34 1.21 26.47
C ILE A 4 -18.33 1.20 25.31
N ASN A 5 -19.36 2.03 25.42
CA ASN A 5 -20.26 2.37 24.34
C ASN A 5 -19.46 3.17 23.30
N LYS A 6 -18.61 2.49 22.52
CA LYS A 6 -17.99 3.10 21.36
C LYS A 6 -19.10 3.35 20.37
N SER A 7 -19.50 4.61 20.26
CA SER A 7 -20.29 5.12 19.14
C SER A 7 -19.84 4.43 17.85
N ASN A 8 -20.74 3.66 17.24
CA ASN A 8 -20.53 3.03 15.92
C ASN A 8 -20.52 4.07 14.79
N LYS A 9 -20.62 5.36 15.11
CA LYS A 9 -20.55 6.43 14.13
C LYS A 9 -19.08 6.66 13.70
N PRO A 10 -18.84 6.87 12.39
CA PRO A 10 -17.53 7.29 11.93
C PRO A 10 -17.17 8.64 12.55
N THR A 11 -15.90 8.82 12.93
CA THR A 11 -15.43 10.14 13.40
C THR A 11 -15.14 11.03 12.20
N SER A 12 -15.21 12.34 12.38
CA SER A 12 -14.90 13.32 11.32
C SER A 12 -13.52 13.08 10.71
N MET A 13 -12.53 12.68 11.52
CA MET A 13 -11.20 12.30 11.02
C MET A 13 -11.26 11.12 10.04
N HIS A 14 -12.01 10.06 10.35
CA HIS A 14 -12.05 8.87 9.50
C HIS A 14 -12.78 9.14 8.18
N ILE A 15 -13.81 9.98 8.23
CA ILE A 15 -14.48 10.48 7.03
C ILE A 15 -13.49 11.30 6.21
N GLY A 16 -12.76 12.22 6.83
CA GLY A 16 -11.72 13.02 6.17
C GLY A 16 -10.66 12.15 5.48
N LEU A 17 -10.13 11.13 6.18
CA LEU A 17 -9.15 10.20 5.60
C LEU A 17 -9.73 9.42 4.41
N LEU A 18 -10.96 8.92 4.52
CA LEU A 18 -11.63 8.23 3.41
C LEU A 18 -11.82 9.17 2.22
N THR A 19 -12.31 10.39 2.46
CA THR A 19 -12.47 11.40 1.41
C THR A 19 -11.15 11.70 0.72
N LEU A 20 -10.06 11.87 1.47
CA LEU A 20 -8.73 12.06 0.91
C LEU A 20 -8.26 10.87 0.07
N SER A 21 -8.52 9.63 0.51
CA SER A 21 -8.23 8.44 -0.29
C SER A 21 -9.00 8.42 -1.61
N ILE A 22 -10.28 8.80 -1.61
CA ILE A 22 -11.10 8.88 -2.82
C ILE A 22 -10.62 10.00 -3.74
N ILE A 23 -10.28 11.18 -3.20
CA ILE A 23 -9.71 12.28 -3.98
C ILE A 23 -8.40 11.84 -4.62
N ALA A 24 -7.49 11.22 -3.87
CA ALA A 24 -6.23 10.71 -4.40
C ALA A 24 -6.46 9.69 -5.52
N LEU A 25 -7.43 8.77 -5.34
CA LEU A 25 -7.80 7.78 -6.36
C LEU A 25 -8.27 8.45 -7.65
N VAL A 26 -9.21 9.41 -7.54
CA VAL A 26 -9.73 10.15 -8.70
C VAL A 26 -8.62 10.93 -9.39
N LEU A 27 -7.80 11.68 -8.64
CA LEU A 27 -6.70 12.46 -9.21
C LEU A 27 -5.68 11.58 -9.94
N SER A 28 -5.33 10.43 -9.37
CA SER A 28 -4.40 9.50 -9.99
C SER A 28 -4.93 8.91 -11.31
N PHE A 29 -6.25 8.81 -11.46
CA PHE A 29 -6.89 8.26 -12.65
C PHE A 29 -7.00 9.28 -13.80
N ILE A 30 -6.78 10.56 -13.56
CA ILE A 30 -6.86 11.59 -14.61
C ILE A 30 -5.58 11.51 -15.45
N LYS A 31 -5.65 10.93 -16.65
CA LYS A 31 -4.52 10.83 -17.60
C LYS A 31 -3.25 10.18 -17.00
N PRO A 32 -3.33 8.97 -16.40
CA PRO A 32 -2.13 8.22 -16.02
C PRO A 32 -1.30 7.90 -17.27
N LYS A 33 0.00 7.69 -17.07
CA LYS A 33 0.94 7.27 -18.13
C LYS A 33 0.49 6.00 -18.85
N SER A 34 -0.11 5.06 -18.12
CA SER A 34 -0.72 3.86 -18.68
C SER A 34 -1.91 3.45 -17.84
N TYR A 35 -3.11 3.45 -18.43
CA TYR A 35 -4.31 2.94 -17.74
C TYR A 35 -4.17 1.47 -17.35
N ARG A 36 -3.44 0.67 -18.14
CA ARG A 36 -3.23 -0.76 -17.82
C ARG A 36 -2.43 -0.94 -16.54
N ILE A 37 -1.29 -0.24 -16.44
CA ILE A 37 -0.45 -0.27 -15.23
C ILE A 37 -1.23 0.32 -14.06
N TRP A 38 -1.93 1.44 -14.28
CA TRP A 38 -2.76 2.06 -13.26
C TRP A 38 -3.78 1.07 -12.68
N PHE A 39 -4.48 0.29 -13.50
CA PHE A 39 -5.43 -0.71 -13.00
C PHE A 39 -4.76 -1.81 -12.18
N LEU A 40 -3.58 -2.28 -12.59
CA LEU A 40 -2.84 -3.31 -11.84
C LEU A 40 -2.43 -2.79 -10.46
N GLU A 41 -1.88 -1.58 -10.39
CA GLU A 41 -1.39 -0.96 -9.16
C GLU A 41 -2.51 -0.46 -8.24
N ALA A 42 -3.56 0.15 -8.80
CA ALA A 42 -4.66 0.72 -8.03
C ALA A 42 -5.67 -0.35 -7.54
N PHE A 43 -5.70 -1.53 -8.17
CA PHE A 43 -6.64 -2.59 -7.79
C PHE A 43 -6.50 -3.03 -6.31
N PRO A 44 -5.30 -3.33 -5.79
CA PRO A 44 -5.09 -3.59 -4.35
C PRO A 44 -5.58 -2.46 -3.44
N VAL A 45 -5.41 -1.20 -3.85
CA VAL A 45 -5.87 -0.02 -3.11
C VAL A 45 -7.39 0.00 -3.01
N VAL A 46 -8.09 -0.16 -4.14
CA VAL A 46 -9.56 -0.19 -4.17
C VAL A 46 -10.09 -1.33 -3.30
N LEU A 47 -9.51 -2.52 -3.44
CA LEU A 47 -9.89 -3.69 -2.64
C LEU A 47 -9.67 -3.44 -1.14
N GLY A 48 -8.52 -2.87 -0.77
CA GLY A 48 -8.20 -2.52 0.62
C GLY A 48 -9.18 -1.52 1.23
N VAL A 49 -9.54 -0.46 0.49
CA VAL A 49 -10.53 0.53 0.94
C VAL A 49 -11.91 -0.11 1.12
N LEU A 50 -12.35 -0.95 0.17
CA LEU A 50 -13.62 -1.67 0.28
C LEU A 50 -13.66 -2.57 1.52
N ILE A 51 -12.58 -3.32 1.78
CA ILE A 51 -12.45 -4.15 2.99
C ILE A 51 -12.52 -3.28 4.26
N LEU A 52 -11.84 -2.14 4.30
CA LEU A 52 -11.88 -1.24 5.46
C LEU A 52 -13.28 -0.68 5.71
N VAL A 53 -13.99 -0.25 4.66
CA VAL A 53 -15.36 0.25 4.77
C VAL A 53 -16.30 -0.86 5.27
N TYR A 54 -16.22 -2.06 4.68
CA TYR A 54 -17.06 -3.19 5.07
C TYR A 54 -16.79 -3.67 6.50
N THR A 55 -15.53 -3.69 6.91
CA THR A 55 -15.13 -4.17 8.24
C THR A 55 -15.21 -3.11 9.33
N TYR A 56 -15.40 -1.83 8.97
CA TYR A 56 -15.35 -0.68 9.88
C TYR A 56 -16.18 -0.84 11.16
N LYS A 57 -17.43 -1.35 11.02
CA LYS A 57 -18.34 -1.57 12.15
C LYS A 57 -17.97 -2.79 13.00
N LYS A 58 -17.26 -3.77 12.42
CA LYS A 58 -16.84 -5.02 13.09
C LYS A 58 -15.49 -4.89 13.79
N PHE A 59 -14.59 -4.12 13.20
CA PHE A 59 -13.26 -3.85 13.73
C PHE A 59 -12.78 -2.49 13.22
N ARG A 60 -12.49 -1.59 14.16
CA ARG A 60 -12.01 -0.25 13.85
C ARG A 60 -10.55 -0.12 14.26
N PHE A 61 -9.70 0.12 13.27
CA PHE A 61 -8.27 0.37 13.48
C PHE A 61 -8.03 1.64 14.32
N THR A 62 -6.82 1.79 14.84
CA THR A 62 -6.38 3.05 15.47
C THR A 62 -6.27 4.16 14.44
N ASN A 63 -6.36 5.42 14.89
CA ASN A 63 -6.16 6.58 14.02
C ASN A 63 -4.79 6.53 13.33
N LEU A 64 -3.75 6.07 14.04
CA LEU A 64 -2.41 5.88 13.48
C LEU A 64 -2.45 4.94 12.27
N VAL A 65 -3.05 3.76 12.40
CA VAL A 65 -3.13 2.80 11.29
C VAL A 65 -3.95 3.35 10.12
N TYR A 66 -5.04 4.09 10.36
CA TYR A 66 -5.76 4.75 9.26
C TYR A 66 -4.92 5.82 8.53
N VAL A 67 -4.10 6.58 9.26
CA VAL A 67 -3.17 7.55 8.65
C VAL A 67 -2.09 6.83 7.84
N LEU A 68 -1.51 5.76 8.37
CA LEU A 68 -0.53 4.94 7.65
C LEU A 68 -1.13 4.33 6.38
N ILE A 69 -2.37 3.83 6.44
CA ILE A 69 -3.09 3.33 5.26
C ILE A 69 -3.24 4.44 4.22
N LEU A 70 -3.63 5.66 4.61
CA LEU A 70 -3.73 6.78 3.66
C LEU A 70 -2.36 7.09 3.01
N ILE A 71 -1.28 7.09 3.78
CA ILE A 71 0.08 7.28 3.25
C ILE A 71 0.41 6.20 2.22
N GLN A 72 0.16 4.92 2.52
CA GLN A 72 0.39 3.83 1.57
C GLN A 72 -0.44 3.98 0.30
N ILE A 73 -1.72 4.36 0.44
CA ILE A 73 -2.62 4.61 -0.70
C ILE A 73 -2.04 5.70 -1.61
N ILE A 74 -1.59 6.82 -1.04
CA ILE A 74 -1.02 7.94 -1.81
C ILE A 74 0.24 7.48 -2.56
N ILE A 75 1.12 6.74 -1.91
CA ILE A 75 2.35 6.22 -2.53
C ILE A 75 2.01 5.33 -3.73
N ILE A 76 1.14 4.34 -3.54
CA ILE A 76 0.76 3.43 -4.63
C ILE A 76 0.11 4.20 -5.78
N LEU A 77 -0.78 5.15 -5.49
CA LEU A 77 -1.49 5.89 -6.53
C LEU A 77 -0.62 6.89 -7.30
N ILE A 78 0.41 7.47 -6.67
CA ILE A 78 1.43 8.26 -7.37
C ILE A 78 2.20 7.37 -8.33
N GLY A 79 2.64 6.20 -7.87
CA GLY A 79 3.30 5.20 -8.72
C GLY A 79 2.39 4.70 -9.85
N ALA A 80 1.11 4.46 -9.59
CA ALA A 80 0.12 4.06 -10.60
C ALA A 80 -0.09 5.15 -11.67
N HIS A 81 -0.07 6.43 -11.28
CA HIS A 81 -0.27 7.55 -12.19
C HIS A 81 0.94 7.79 -13.10
N TYR A 82 2.14 7.82 -12.52
CA TYR A 82 3.38 8.15 -13.24
C TYR A 82 4.15 6.94 -13.77
N THR A 83 3.85 5.72 -13.31
CA THR A 83 4.74 4.54 -13.28
C THR A 83 5.89 4.70 -12.30
N TYR A 84 6.32 3.59 -11.68
CA TYR A 84 7.33 3.61 -10.61
C TYR A 84 8.71 4.08 -11.11
N ASN A 85 8.98 3.95 -12.41
CA ASN A 85 10.25 4.36 -13.00
C ASN A 85 10.30 5.84 -13.39
N ASP A 86 9.18 6.56 -13.36
CA ASP A 86 9.05 7.90 -13.93
C ASP A 86 8.35 8.90 -12.98
N VAL A 87 8.41 8.66 -11.67
CA VAL A 87 7.89 9.61 -10.68
C VAL A 87 8.72 10.90 -10.67
N PRO A 88 8.14 12.09 -10.94
CA PRO A 88 8.90 13.32 -11.21
C PRO A 88 9.88 13.73 -10.10
N ILE A 89 9.48 13.63 -8.84
CA ILE A 89 10.35 14.02 -7.72
C ILE A 89 11.55 13.08 -7.58
N PHE A 90 11.41 11.81 -7.94
CA PHE A 90 12.52 10.87 -7.94
C PHE A 90 13.40 10.99 -9.19
N ASN A 91 12.86 11.46 -10.32
CA ASN A 91 13.68 11.86 -11.47
C ASN A 91 14.58 13.05 -11.11
N LEU A 92 14.04 14.04 -10.39
CA LEU A 92 14.85 15.15 -9.90
C LEU A 92 15.96 14.68 -8.94
N ILE A 93 15.64 13.79 -7.99
CA ILE A 93 16.64 13.19 -7.09
C ILE A 93 17.71 12.44 -7.89
N LYS A 94 17.29 11.66 -8.90
CA LYS A 94 18.19 10.95 -9.80
C LYS A 94 19.17 11.91 -10.46
N GLU A 95 18.69 13.02 -11.03
CA GLU A 95 19.52 14.02 -11.70
C GLU A 95 20.48 14.74 -10.73
N VAL A 96 19.98 15.22 -9.59
CA VAL A 96 20.76 15.99 -8.61
C VAL A 96 21.89 15.16 -8.00
N PHE A 97 21.67 13.87 -7.76
CA PHE A 97 22.65 12.97 -7.15
C PHE A 97 23.39 12.08 -8.15
N GLY A 98 23.14 12.25 -9.46
CA GLY A 98 23.78 11.44 -10.51
C GLY A 98 23.48 9.94 -10.41
N LEU A 99 22.29 9.56 -9.93
CA LEU A 99 21.90 8.16 -9.79
C LEU A 99 21.66 7.54 -11.17
N SER A 100 21.94 6.24 -11.31
CA SER A 100 21.69 5.51 -12.56
C SER A 100 20.20 5.48 -12.92
N ARG A 101 19.32 5.50 -11.91
CA ARG A 101 17.91 5.13 -12.07
C ARG A 101 16.98 5.82 -11.05
N ASN A 102 15.67 5.81 -11.30
CA ASN A 102 14.64 6.33 -10.41
C ASN A 102 14.35 5.27 -9.33
N HIS A 103 14.43 5.63 -8.04
CA HIS A 103 14.30 4.68 -6.92
C HIS A 103 12.95 4.74 -6.19
N TYR A 104 11.87 5.18 -6.85
CA TYR A 104 10.55 5.26 -6.25
C TYR A 104 10.02 3.87 -5.81
N ASP A 105 10.34 2.83 -6.58
CA ASP A 105 10.11 1.42 -6.25
C ASP A 105 10.59 1.08 -4.84
N ARG A 106 11.80 1.51 -4.48
CA ARG A 106 12.37 1.22 -3.16
C ARG A 106 11.58 1.87 -2.04
N LEU A 107 11.06 3.08 -2.23
CA LEU A 107 10.18 3.73 -1.26
C LEU A 107 8.88 2.94 -1.08
N ALA A 108 8.29 2.49 -2.19
CA ALA A 108 7.09 1.67 -2.16
C ALA A 108 7.34 0.34 -1.42
N HIS A 109 8.45 -0.36 -1.68
CA HIS A 109 8.79 -1.60 -0.96
C HIS A 109 9.03 -1.39 0.55
N VAL A 110 9.73 -0.30 0.93
CA VAL A 110 9.95 0.03 2.35
C VAL A 110 8.61 0.25 3.06
N THR A 111 7.72 1.02 2.44
CA THR A 111 6.40 1.30 3.01
C THR A 111 5.49 0.07 3.01
N GLN A 112 5.58 -0.78 1.99
CA GLN A 112 4.92 -2.09 1.90
C GLN A 112 5.39 -3.07 3.00
N GLY A 113 6.61 -2.94 3.53
CA GLY A 113 7.01 -3.71 4.72
C GLY A 113 6.45 -3.12 6.02
N ILE A 114 6.63 -1.81 6.20
CA ILE A 114 6.34 -1.12 7.45
C ILE A 114 4.83 -1.00 7.71
N ILE A 115 4.05 -0.51 6.75
CA ILE A 115 2.64 -0.16 6.97
C ILE A 115 1.79 -1.41 7.19
N PRO A 116 1.90 -2.47 6.36
CA PRO A 116 1.29 -3.77 6.66
C PRO A 116 1.69 -4.34 8.01
N ALA A 117 2.93 -4.16 8.47
CA ALA A 117 3.33 -4.62 9.79
C ALA A 117 2.50 -3.97 10.92
N PHE A 118 2.18 -2.68 10.83
CA PHE A 118 1.28 -2.01 11.77
C PHE A 118 -0.16 -2.54 11.69
N ILE A 119 -0.68 -2.75 10.48
CA ILE A 119 -2.03 -3.30 10.25
C ILE A 119 -2.15 -4.71 10.86
N ILE A 120 -1.21 -5.59 10.52
CA ILE A 120 -1.17 -6.98 10.98
C ILE A 120 -1.00 -7.03 12.49
N ARG A 121 -0.03 -6.29 13.04
CA ARG A 121 0.21 -6.24 14.49
C ARG A 121 -1.05 -5.82 15.25
N GLU A 122 -1.77 -4.84 14.73
CA GLU A 122 -2.98 -4.36 15.36
C GLU A 122 -4.11 -5.41 15.30
N LEU A 123 -4.26 -6.12 14.18
CA LEU A 123 -5.20 -7.24 14.06
C LEU A 123 -4.86 -8.37 15.03
N LEU A 124 -3.59 -8.81 15.09
CA LEU A 124 -3.14 -9.88 15.98
C LEU A 124 -3.44 -9.55 17.45
N ILE A 125 -3.11 -8.33 17.89
CA ILE A 125 -3.29 -7.94 19.30
C ILE A 125 -4.75 -7.62 19.62
N ARG A 126 -5.45 -6.84 18.78
CA ARG A 126 -6.79 -6.32 19.13
C ARG A 126 -7.93 -7.22 18.66
N LYS A 127 -7.77 -7.92 17.54
CA LYS A 127 -8.80 -8.81 16.98
C LYS A 127 -8.62 -10.24 17.46
N LEU A 128 -7.40 -10.78 17.35
CA LEU A 128 -7.08 -12.16 17.77
C LEU A 128 -6.68 -12.27 19.24
N LYS A 129 -6.54 -11.14 19.95
CA LYS A 129 -6.21 -11.08 21.39
C LYS A 129 -4.88 -11.77 21.74
N LEU A 130 -3.92 -11.78 20.82
CA LEU A 130 -2.58 -12.30 21.11
C LEU A 130 -1.84 -11.39 22.10
N ASN A 131 -1.06 -12.01 23.00
CA ASN A 131 -0.23 -11.29 23.95
C ASN A 131 0.89 -10.54 23.23
N ARG A 132 1.16 -9.31 23.68
CA ARG A 132 2.30 -8.54 23.19
C ARG A 132 3.60 -9.29 23.54
N GLY A 133 4.53 -9.38 22.60
CA GLY A 133 5.82 -10.01 22.82
C GLY A 133 6.42 -10.56 21.53
N VAL A 134 7.48 -11.35 21.70
CA VAL A 134 8.30 -11.88 20.59
C VAL A 134 7.46 -12.66 19.59
N ILE A 135 6.50 -13.48 20.04
CA ILE A 135 5.65 -14.28 19.15
C ILE A 135 4.87 -13.40 18.17
N VAL A 136 4.24 -12.31 18.63
CA VAL A 136 3.52 -11.39 17.74
C VAL A 136 4.50 -10.70 16.78
N SER A 137 5.68 -10.31 17.24
CA SER A 137 6.69 -9.70 16.35
C SER A 137 7.13 -10.66 15.24
N VAL A 138 7.41 -11.93 15.58
CA VAL A 138 7.78 -12.97 14.61
C VAL A 138 6.65 -13.18 13.61
N LEU A 139 5.40 -13.32 14.07
CA LEU A 139 4.24 -13.48 13.19
C LEU A 139 4.06 -12.29 12.24
N VAL A 140 4.21 -11.06 12.74
CA VAL A 140 4.13 -9.86 11.91
C VAL A 140 5.19 -9.89 10.81
N VAL A 141 6.44 -10.17 11.16
CA VAL A 141 7.55 -10.25 10.20
C VAL A 141 7.31 -11.37 9.18
N SER A 142 6.92 -12.56 9.62
CA SER A 142 6.63 -13.70 8.74
C SER A 142 5.50 -13.41 7.76
N ILE A 143 4.42 -12.76 8.21
CA ILE A 143 3.30 -12.39 7.33
C ILE A 143 3.75 -11.33 6.33
N CYS A 144 4.47 -10.29 6.75
CA CYS A 144 4.99 -9.28 5.83
C CYS A 144 5.93 -9.89 4.78
N LEU A 145 6.86 -10.76 5.18
CA LEU A 145 7.75 -11.47 4.25
C LEU A 145 6.97 -12.36 3.28
N SER A 146 5.96 -13.08 3.77
CA SER A 146 5.09 -13.91 2.92
C SER A 146 4.29 -13.06 1.93
N MET A 147 3.81 -11.88 2.33
CA MET A 147 3.12 -10.96 1.43
C MET A 147 4.06 -10.42 0.36
N SER A 148 5.29 -10.02 0.72
CA SER A 148 6.29 -9.58 -0.25
C SER A 148 6.66 -10.69 -1.22
N ALA A 149 6.96 -11.90 -0.73
CA ALA A 149 7.26 -13.04 -1.59
C ALA A 149 6.08 -13.40 -2.53
N PHE A 150 4.84 -13.31 -2.03
CA PHE A 150 3.66 -13.54 -2.87
C PHE A 150 3.50 -12.47 -3.95
N TYR A 151 3.73 -11.20 -3.61
CA TYR A 151 3.67 -10.10 -4.58
C TYR A 151 4.69 -10.30 -5.72
N GLU A 152 5.94 -10.60 -5.39
CA GLU A 152 7.00 -10.90 -6.36
C GLU A 152 6.65 -12.10 -7.26
N LEU A 153 6.02 -13.15 -6.70
CA LEU A 153 5.55 -14.29 -7.49
C LEU A 153 4.41 -13.92 -8.45
N VAL A 154 3.51 -13.02 -8.05
CA VAL A 154 2.44 -12.51 -8.92
C VAL A 154 3.03 -11.67 -10.05
N GLU A 155 3.99 -10.81 -9.76
CA GLU A 155 4.70 -10.01 -10.76
C GLU A 155 5.45 -10.92 -11.76
N TRP A 156 6.22 -11.87 -11.26
CA TRP A 156 6.92 -12.85 -12.08
C TRP A 156 5.96 -13.67 -12.96
N GLY A 157 4.84 -14.14 -12.39
CA GLY A 157 3.80 -14.85 -13.14
C GLY A 157 3.15 -13.98 -14.22
N GLY A 158 2.88 -12.71 -13.91
CA GLY A 158 2.36 -11.73 -14.88
C GLY A 158 3.33 -11.51 -16.04
N ALA A 159 4.62 -11.41 -15.76
CA ALA A 159 5.68 -11.28 -16.77
C ALA A 159 5.74 -12.47 -17.73
N LEU A 160 5.58 -13.70 -17.22
CA LEU A 160 5.58 -14.91 -18.04
C LEU A 160 4.39 -14.96 -19.01
N VAL A 161 3.21 -14.54 -18.55
CA VAL A 161 1.99 -14.54 -19.36
C VAL A 161 2.01 -13.42 -20.39
N ALA A 162 2.61 -12.28 -20.05
CA ALA A 162 2.62 -11.12 -20.90
C ALA A 162 4.04 -10.79 -21.39
N ARG A 163 4.39 -11.38 -22.53
CA ARG A 163 5.63 -11.11 -23.27
C ARG A 163 5.92 -9.62 -23.57
N ASN A 164 4.95 -8.73 -23.38
CA ASN A 164 5.03 -7.27 -23.59
C ASN A 164 4.76 -6.43 -22.32
N LEU A 165 4.57 -7.02 -21.12
CA LEU A 165 4.33 -6.26 -19.86
C LEU A 165 5.61 -6.07 -19.02
N SER A 166 6.69 -6.79 -19.31
CA SER A 166 7.81 -6.97 -18.38
C SER A 166 8.53 -5.67 -18.01
N ASP A 167 8.77 -4.77 -18.96
CA ASP A 167 9.79 -3.74 -18.73
C ASP A 167 9.25 -2.57 -17.88
N ASP A 168 8.01 -2.16 -18.13
CA ASP A 168 7.37 -1.03 -17.42
C ASP A 168 6.70 -1.44 -16.11
N PHE A 169 6.17 -2.68 -16.01
CA PHE A 169 5.48 -3.16 -14.81
C PHE A 169 6.46 -3.70 -13.76
N LEU A 170 7.49 -4.45 -14.16
CA LEU A 170 8.46 -5.03 -13.21
C LEU A 170 9.48 -4.00 -12.69
N GLY A 171 9.44 -2.77 -13.21
CA GLY A 171 10.44 -1.77 -12.82
C GLY A 171 11.86 -2.13 -13.28
N PHE A 172 12.02 -2.99 -14.29
CA PHE A 172 13.34 -3.37 -14.81
C PHE A 172 14.03 -2.16 -15.45
N GLN A 173 14.76 -1.42 -14.63
CA GLN A 173 15.56 -0.26 -15.04
C GLN A 173 16.97 -0.68 -15.47
N GLY A 174 17.12 -1.87 -16.04
CA GLY A 174 18.41 -2.42 -16.48
C GLY A 174 19.28 -3.01 -15.37
N ASP A 175 18.72 -3.32 -14.19
CA ASP A 175 19.40 -4.11 -13.16
C ASP A 175 19.50 -5.58 -13.68
N LYS A 176 20.60 -5.87 -14.40
CA LYS A 176 21.10 -7.22 -14.67
C LYS A 176 22.26 -7.54 -13.75
#